data_AF-A0A1Q7YLQ4-F1
#
_entry.id   AF-A0A1Q7YLQ4-F1
#
_cell.length_a   1.000
_cell.length_b   1.000
_cell.length_c   1.000
_cell.angle_alpha   90.00
_cell.angle_beta   90.00
_cell.angle_gamma   90.00
#
_symmetry.space_group_name_H-M   'P 1'
#
loop_
_entity.id
_entity.type
_entity.pdbx_description
1 polymer ?
#
loop_
_entity_poly.entity_id
_entity_poly.type
_entity_poly.pdbx_seq_one_letter_code
_entity_poly.pdbx_strand_id
1 'polypeptide(L)'
;MLDHTDAVATIAVRNIDSARKFYSDTLGLEPGESREAQVLTYKSGASKILVYESQFAGTNKATALTWAVDDVEREVKTLKDKGTSFEHYDFPG
;
A
#
# COMPACT_ATOMS: atom_id res chain seq x y z
N MET A 1 0.69 18.77 -20.63
CA MET A 1 0.11 17.41 -20.75
C MET A 1 0.74 16.55 -19.66
N LEU A 2 0.04 15.54 -19.13
CA LEU A 2 0.49 14.74 -17.97
C LEU A 2 1.42 13.57 -18.32
N ASP A 3 1.80 13.47 -19.59
CA ASP A 3 2.65 12.44 -20.19
C ASP A 3 4.11 12.44 -19.69
N HIS A 4 4.53 13.48 -18.96
CA HIS A 4 5.85 13.60 -18.35
C HIS A 4 5.79 13.89 -16.84
N THR A 5 4.74 13.43 -16.16
CA THR A 5 4.58 13.64 -14.71
C THR A 5 4.22 12.34 -14.03
N ASP A 6 4.89 12.04 -12.91
CA ASP A 6 4.63 10.82 -12.15
C ASP A 6 3.20 10.83 -11.58
N ALA A 7 2.50 9.71 -11.77
CA ALA A 7 1.25 9.44 -11.09
C ALA A 7 1.50 8.87 -9.68
N VAL A 8 0.52 9.00 -8.79
CA VAL A 8 0.58 8.52 -7.41
C VAL A 8 -0.60 7.59 -7.16
N ALA A 9 -0.34 6.42 -6.58
CA ALA A 9 -1.41 5.55 -6.09
C ALA A 9 -1.98 6.12 -4.79
N THR A 10 -3.29 6.30 -4.71
CA THR A 10 -3.96 6.96 -3.57
C THR A 10 -4.89 5.99 -2.87
N ILE A 11 -4.63 5.73 -1.59
CA ILE A 11 -5.30 4.70 -0.79
C ILE A 11 -5.94 5.34 0.44
N ALA A 12 -7.26 5.14 0.61
CA ALA A 12 -7.99 5.58 1.79
C ALA A 12 -7.90 4.53 2.92
N VAL A 13 -7.61 4.98 4.13
CA VAL A 13 -7.57 4.14 5.35
C VAL A 13 -8.52 4.66 6.41
N ARG A 14 -8.91 3.79 7.36
CA ARG A 14 -9.80 4.17 8.47
C ARG A 14 -9.07 4.80 9.66
N ASN A 15 -7.78 4.55 9.79
CA ASN A 15 -6.97 5.01 10.90
C ASN A 15 -5.52 5.16 10.44
N ILE A 16 -4.97 6.36 10.55
CA ILE A 16 -3.65 6.67 10.00
C ILE A 16 -2.51 6.00 10.79
N ASP A 17 -2.65 5.80 12.09
CA ASP A 17 -1.61 5.20 12.94
C ASP A 17 -1.44 3.71 12.64
N SER A 18 -2.55 2.99 12.48
CA SER A 18 -2.57 1.59 12.06
C SER A 18 -1.98 1.44 10.66
N ALA A 19 -2.31 2.38 9.76
CA ALA A 19 -1.72 2.41 8.43
C ALA A 19 -0.21 2.65 8.48
N ARG A 20 0.28 3.58 9.31
CA ARG A 20 1.72 3.82 9.47
C ARG A 20 2.47 2.55 9.84
N LYS A 21 1.98 1.82 10.84
CA LYS A 21 2.57 0.53 11.27
C LYS A 21 2.57 -0.49 10.13
N PHE A 22 1.46 -0.62 9.41
CA PHE A 22 1.37 -1.57 8.30
C PHE A 22 2.30 -1.22 7.13
N TYR A 23 2.25 0.01 6.62
CA TYR A 23 3.05 0.40 5.46
C TYR A 23 4.55 0.52 5.79
N SER A 24 4.93 1.03 6.97
CA SER A 24 6.33 1.15 7.36
C SER A 24 6.92 -0.14 7.92
N ASP A 25 6.29 -0.75 8.92
CA ASP A 25 6.92 -1.84 9.67
C ASP A 25 6.66 -3.20 8.99
N THR A 26 5.42 -3.43 8.56
CA THR A 26 5.03 -4.69 7.90
C THR A 26 5.54 -4.71 6.46
N LEU A 27 5.15 -3.75 5.63
CA LEU A 27 5.57 -3.71 4.22
C LEU A 27 7.00 -3.20 4.01
N GLY A 28 7.61 -2.56 5.02
CA GLY A 28 8.99 -2.07 4.92
C GLY A 28 9.15 -0.81 4.05
N LEU A 29 8.07 -0.06 3.80
CA LEU A 29 8.15 1.13 2.95
C LEU A 29 8.74 2.32 3.72
N GLU A 30 9.64 3.04 3.04
CA GLU A 30 10.23 4.25 3.58
C GLU A 30 9.20 5.40 3.54
N PRO A 31 8.91 6.03 4.70
CA PRO A 31 8.03 7.18 4.74
C PRO A 31 8.69 8.36 4.02
N GLY A 32 7.92 9.03 3.17
CA GLY A 32 8.28 10.29 2.55
C GLY A 32 7.95 11.48 3.44
N GLU A 33 8.13 12.68 2.88
CA GLU A 33 7.67 13.90 3.52
C GLU A 33 6.13 13.92 3.52
N SER A 34 5.53 13.96 4.71
CA SER A 34 4.13 14.33 4.87
C SER A 34 4.02 15.69 5.53
N ARG A 35 3.14 16.54 4.99
CA ARG A 35 2.86 17.88 5.50
C ARG A 35 1.60 17.93 6.37
N GLU A 36 0.83 16.85 6.38
CA GLU A 36 -0.48 16.78 7.03
C GLU A 36 -0.54 15.56 7.95
N ALA A 37 -1.05 15.73 9.16
CA ALA A 37 -1.05 14.67 10.18
C ALA A 37 -1.85 13.41 9.75
N GLN A 38 -2.88 13.58 8.91
CA GLN A 38 -3.78 12.50 8.46
C GLN A 38 -3.40 11.93 7.09
N VAL A 39 -2.22 12.30 6.58
CA VAL A 39 -1.70 11.83 5.30
C VAL A 39 -0.31 11.23 5.53
N LEU A 40 -0.03 10.13 4.84
CA LEU A 40 1.29 9.51 4.75
C LEU A 40 1.67 9.40 3.28
N THR A 41 2.93 9.64 2.98
CA THR A 41 3.50 9.38 1.66
C THR A 41 4.57 8.32 1.79
N TYR A 42 4.67 7.44 0.80
CA TYR A 42 5.66 6.37 0.76
C TYR A 42 6.31 6.31 -0.61
N LYS A 43 7.60 5.96 -0.63
CA LYS A 43 8.30 5.60 -1.86
C LYS A 43 8.27 4.08 -2.02
N SER A 44 8.01 3.60 -3.24
CA SER A 44 8.10 2.19 -3.59
C SER A 44 8.67 2.03 -4.99
N GLY A 45 9.95 1.64 -5.09
CA GLY A 45 10.68 1.66 -6.36
C GLY A 45 10.71 3.07 -6.95
N ALA A 46 10.22 3.21 -8.18
CA ALA A 46 10.05 4.50 -8.87
C ALA A 46 8.70 5.19 -8.57
N SER A 47 7.79 4.51 -7.86
CA SER A 47 6.43 4.98 -7.60
C SER A 47 6.30 5.67 -6.24
N LYS A 48 5.23 6.46 -6.11
CA LYS A 48 4.78 7.04 -4.83
C LYS A 48 3.39 6.51 -4.47
N ILE A 49 3.18 6.35 -3.18
CA ILE A 49 1.89 5.95 -2.60
C ILE A 49 1.47 7.03 -1.61
N LEU A 50 0.23 7.52 -1.74
CA LEU A 50 -0.40 8.44 -0.80
C LEU A 50 -1.46 7.68 -0.02
N VAL A 51 -1.34 7.67 1.30
CA VAL A 51 -2.27 7.02 2.21
C VAL A 51 -2.92 8.10 3.06
N TYR A 52 -4.25 8.16 3.12
CA TYR A 52 -4.96 9.21 3.85
C TYR A 52 -6.14 8.65 4.62
N GLU A 53 -6.45 9.26 5.77
CA GLU A 53 -7.60 8.87 6.57
C GLU A 53 -8.92 9.35 5.94
N SER A 54 -9.92 8.46 5.88
CA SER A 54 -11.24 8.79 5.33
C SER A 54 -12.35 7.96 5.97
N GLN A 55 -13.47 8.62 6.26
CA GLN A 55 -14.72 7.96 6.67
C GLN A 55 -15.28 7.01 5.59
N PHE A 56 -14.84 7.14 4.33
CA PHE A 56 -15.28 6.28 3.22
C PHE A 56 -14.39 5.05 3.02
N ALA A 57 -13.31 4.89 3.80
CA ALA A 57 -12.37 3.79 3.64
C ALA A 57 -13.03 2.41 3.78
N GLY A 58 -12.79 1.56 2.78
CA GLY A 58 -13.37 0.22 2.67
C GLY A 58 -14.75 0.16 1.97
N THR A 59 -15.30 1.28 1.50
CA THR A 59 -16.53 1.26 0.68
C THR A 59 -16.22 1.06 -0.81
N ASN A 60 -15.07 1.54 -1.27
CA ASN A 60 -14.60 1.34 -2.64
C ASN A 60 -13.99 -0.06 -2.81
N LYS A 61 -14.59 -0.88 -3.69
CA LYS A 61 -14.13 -2.24 -4.00
C LYS A 61 -13.11 -2.32 -5.14
N ALA A 62 -12.78 -1.19 -5.77
CA ALA A 62 -11.88 -1.12 -6.91
C ALA A 62 -10.52 -0.47 -6.57
N THR A 63 -10.31 -0.02 -5.34
CA THR A 63 -9.01 0.51 -4.91
C THR A 63 -8.01 -0.63 -4.79
N ALA A 64 -6.97 -0.60 -5.62
CA ALA A 64 -5.90 -1.57 -5.60
C ALA A 64 -4.54 -0.88 -5.71
N LEU A 65 -3.53 -1.51 -5.10
CA LEU A 65 -2.13 -1.23 -5.29
C LEU A 65 -1.44 -2.56 -5.58
N THR A 66 -0.77 -2.65 -6.71
CA THR A 66 -0.19 -3.90 -7.20
C THR A 66 1.30 -3.74 -7.36
N TRP A 67 2.05 -4.68 -6.81
CA TRP A 67 3.48 -4.81 -7.04
C TRP A 67 3.73 -6.01 -7.95
N ALA A 68 4.43 -5.79 -9.06
CA ALA A 68 5.06 -6.86 -9.82
C ALA A 68 6.40 -7.17 -9.14
N VAL A 69 6.53 -8.34 -8.55
CA VAL A 69 7.73 -8.79 -7.84
C VAL A 69 8.31 -10.01 -8.53
N ASP A 70 9.62 -10.18 -8.42
CA ASP A 70 10.33 -11.28 -9.10
C ASP A 70 10.01 -12.65 -8.50
N ASP A 71 9.78 -12.71 -7.18
CA ASP A 71 9.56 -13.94 -6.41
C ASP A 71 8.38 -13.76 -5.45
N VAL A 72 7.16 -14.02 -5.94
CA VAL A 72 5.92 -13.85 -5.18
C VAL A 72 5.90 -14.75 -3.94
N GLU A 73 6.41 -15.99 -4.04
CA GLU A 73 6.40 -16.94 -2.91
C GLU A 73 7.24 -16.44 -1.75
N ARG A 74 8.44 -15.90 -2.04
CA ARG A 74 9.31 -15.29 -1.04
C ARG A 74 8.68 -14.08 -0.38
N GLU A 75 8.09 -13.17 -1.15
CA GLU A 75 7.46 -11.97 -0.60
C GLU A 75 6.24 -12.33 0.28
N VAL A 76 5.40 -13.26 -0.18
CA VAL A 76 4.27 -13.78 0.61
C VAL A 76 4.76 -14.42 1.91
N LYS A 77 5.80 -15.26 1.87
CA LYS A 77 6.38 -15.85 3.08
C LYS A 77 6.89 -14.78 4.05
N THR A 78 7.65 -13.81 3.55
CA THR A 78 8.22 -12.72 4.37
C THR A 78 7.11 -11.92 5.06
N LEU A 79 6.04 -11.59 4.33
CA LEU A 79 4.92 -10.84 4.87
C LEU A 79 4.06 -11.65 5.84
N LYS A 80 3.91 -12.97 5.62
CA LYS A 80 3.29 -13.90 6.59
C LYS A 80 4.09 -13.98 7.88
N ASP A 81 5.41 -14.07 7.81
CA ASP A 81 6.29 -14.09 8.99
C ASP A 81 6.19 -12.79 9.81
N LYS A 82 5.78 -11.69 9.17
CA LYS A 82 5.45 -10.40 9.82
C LYS A 82 3.99 -10.26 10.29
N GLY A 83 3.20 -11.34 10.21
CA GLY A 83 1.82 -11.40 10.70
C GLY A 83 0.75 -11.01 9.69
N THR A 84 1.05 -10.95 8.39
CA THR A 84 0.06 -10.66 7.35
C THR A 84 -0.70 -11.91 6.94
N SER A 85 -2.03 -11.83 6.92
CA SER A 85 -2.89 -12.85 6.32
C SER A 85 -3.02 -12.63 4.81
N PHE A 86 -2.97 -13.72 4.04
CA PHE A 86 -3.18 -13.68 2.59
C PHE A 86 -4.42 -14.47 2.22
N GLU A 87 -5.25 -13.87 1.37
CA GLU A 87 -6.33 -14.57 0.68
C GLU A 87 -5.72 -15.55 -0.32
N HIS A 88 -6.25 -16.77 -0.37
CA HIS A 88 -5.90 -17.77 -1.37
C HIS A 88 -7.12 -17.97 -2.26
N TYR A 89 -6.97 -17.63 -3.52
CA TYR A 89 -8.02 -17.77 -4.51
C TYR A 89 -7.73 -19.00 -5.36
N ASP A 90 -8.61 -20.00 -5.28
CA ASP A 90 -8.60 -21.12 -6.20
C ASP A 90 -9.16 -20.62 -7.53
N PHE A 91 -8.28 -20.14 -8.42
CA PHE A 91 -8.69 -19.79 -9.77
C PHE A 91 -8.82 -21.08 -10.59
N PRO A 92 -10.02 -21.40 -11.12
CA PRO A 92 -10.14 -22.46 -12.11
C PRO A 92 -9.36 -22.04 -13.36
N GLY A 93 -8.43 -22.90 -13.78
CA GLY A 93 -7.78 -22.81 -15.09
C GLY A 93 -8.70 -23.29 -16.21
#